data_AF-A0A353WIN4-F1
#
_entry.id   AF-A0A353WIN4-F1
#
_cell.length_a   1.000
_cell.length_b   1.000
_cell.length_c   1.000
_cell.angle_alpha   90.00
_cell.angle_beta   90.00
_cell.angle_gamma   90.00
#
_symmetry.space_group_name_H-M   'P 1'
#
loop_
_entity.id
_entity.type
_entity.pdbx_description
1 polymer ?
#
loop_
_entity_poly.entity_id
_entity_poly.type
_entity_poly.pdbx_seq_one_letter_code
_entity_poly.pdbx_strand_id
1 'polypeptide(L)'
;MINKVINISPNPVPQNTSRILTHPNIKQKYQDEYNPINKSSNKSLFESIINFTGSTLEKTNLPLVAIISNFDQKVVDIDGDNEPDLSHGDTVSRIIKGFYPKVHIKPVKIKSNEDGSYDMSEPISRLKELSELIDKNEPVKAVNLTLGQEISINALRELTKLPLNKENLKDHKEQICEWIKKPTIPLAIKTIMDIGNPGKSDRLIQEFKIYNEVIESIENITKKGIPVYVSAGNQGPEFFNILILAKGAIPVGMQDAQGRTNPFSANNSLINRYEQGVYNISIVNNKDGSIAGYDITGDNKPEVLPKEVSGKEPIIKAYLGKKVNDILATEEDYSRLIEILNNAERIRKIKNEALHSGDPEQVKLAKKIKDITTAAIGSTFDEDAMERKSSKVLFPINMIANLYKLNPDTVDDLKANGNYVNASLQLIFKTDKAGKIYYDPDNSGRPAINRLIGSSGSVPKAIAMDIKKENSKK
;
A
#
# COMPACT_ATOMS: atom_id res chain seq x y z
N MET A 1 10.10 -64.62 -6.27
CA MET A 1 9.78 -64.45 -7.70
C MET A 1 9.68 -62.96 -8.02
N ILE A 2 10.63 -62.48 -8.84
CA ILE A 2 10.50 -61.42 -9.88
C ILE A 2 10.14 -60.00 -9.37
N ASN A 3 11.12 -59.11 -9.13
CA ASN A 3 11.87 -58.21 -10.06
C ASN A 3 11.07 -57.04 -10.69
N LYS A 4 11.43 -55.81 -10.27
CA LYS A 4 11.60 -54.52 -11.00
C LYS A 4 11.54 -53.41 -9.94
N VAL A 5 12.61 -52.74 -9.49
CA VAL A 5 13.69 -51.98 -10.15
C VAL A 5 13.17 -50.98 -11.18
N ILE A 6 13.01 -49.73 -10.74
CA ILE A 6 13.17 -48.53 -11.58
C ILE A 6 14.04 -47.53 -10.82
N ASN A 7 15.25 -47.39 -11.35
CA ASN A 7 16.21 -46.32 -11.14
C ASN A 7 15.70 -45.05 -11.83
N ILE A 8 15.86 -43.87 -11.22
CA ILE A 8 15.81 -42.60 -11.95
C ILE A 8 17.04 -41.78 -11.58
N SER A 9 17.86 -41.58 -12.61
CA SER A 9 19.09 -40.81 -12.66
C SER A 9 18.78 -39.31 -12.81
N PRO A 10 19.59 -38.40 -12.22
CA PRO A 10 19.45 -36.97 -12.42
C PRO A 10 20.13 -36.54 -13.72
N ASN A 11 19.46 -35.74 -14.54
CA ASN A 11 20.05 -35.12 -15.73
C ASN A 11 19.17 -33.92 -16.19
N PRO A 12 19.71 -32.95 -16.93
CA PRO A 12 20.67 -31.96 -16.44
C PRO A 12 20.17 -30.53 -16.72
N VAL A 13 20.87 -29.58 -16.09
CA VAL A 13 20.76 -28.13 -16.29
C VAL A 13 20.89 -27.76 -17.78
N PRO A 14 20.02 -26.90 -18.35
CA PRO A 14 20.18 -26.41 -19.71
C PRO A 14 21.46 -25.60 -19.85
N GLN A 15 22.33 -26.04 -20.76
CA GLN A 15 23.50 -25.30 -21.20
C GLN A 15 23.08 -24.09 -22.02
N ASN A 16 23.54 -22.93 -21.57
CA ASN A 16 23.40 -21.65 -22.24
C ASN A 16 24.29 -21.66 -23.50
N THR A 17 23.69 -21.79 -24.68
CA THR A 17 24.40 -21.66 -25.96
C THR A 17 24.35 -20.20 -26.40
N SER A 18 25.36 -19.43 -25.97
CA SER A 18 25.66 -18.12 -26.54
C SER A 18 26.10 -18.30 -28.00
N ARG A 19 25.18 -18.06 -28.94
CA ARG A 19 25.52 -17.82 -30.35
C ARG A 19 26.26 -16.48 -30.44
N ILE A 20 27.58 -16.56 -30.54
CA ILE A 20 28.41 -15.46 -31.03
C ILE A 20 28.08 -15.28 -32.51
N LEU A 21 27.38 -14.19 -32.85
CA LEU A 21 27.30 -13.70 -34.21
C LEU A 21 28.67 -13.15 -34.59
N THR A 22 29.39 -13.91 -35.40
CA THR A 22 30.58 -13.44 -36.11
C THR A 22 30.12 -12.60 -37.29
N HIS A 23 30.24 -11.27 -37.19
CA HIS A 23 30.19 -10.39 -38.36
C HIS A 23 31.57 -10.41 -39.04
N PRO A 24 31.67 -10.82 -40.32
CA PRO A 24 32.89 -10.64 -41.07
C PRO A 24 32.93 -9.24 -41.71
N ASN A 25 34.14 -8.68 -41.76
CA ASN A 25 34.58 -7.65 -42.70
C ASN A 25 33.96 -6.25 -42.60
N ILE A 26 34.52 -5.42 -41.70
CA ILE A 26 34.76 -4.01 -42.01
C ILE A 26 36.24 -3.74 -41.70
N LYS A 27 37.10 -4.07 -42.66
CA LYS A 27 38.47 -3.55 -42.73
C LYS A 27 38.47 -2.32 -43.63
N GLN A 28 39.03 -1.23 -43.11
CA GLN A 28 39.96 -0.38 -43.83
C GLN A 28 39.36 0.65 -44.82
N LYS A 29 38.97 1.80 -44.28
CA LYS A 29 39.20 3.14 -44.86
C LYS A 29 38.79 4.16 -43.82
N TYR A 30 39.77 4.79 -43.17
CA TYR A 30 39.73 6.09 -42.47
C TYR A 30 40.93 6.14 -41.52
N GLN A 31 42.12 6.10 -42.12
CA GLN A 31 43.35 6.58 -41.52
C GLN A 31 44.07 7.30 -42.64
N ASP A 32 43.68 8.54 -42.84
CA ASP A 32 44.51 9.65 -43.33
C ASP A 32 43.67 10.91 -43.08
N GLU A 33 44.31 11.96 -42.57
CA GLU A 33 43.73 13.23 -42.10
C GLU A 33 43.20 13.27 -40.65
N TYR A 34 44.12 13.11 -39.69
CA TYR A 34 43.98 13.80 -38.40
C TYR A 34 45.25 14.61 -38.13
N ASN A 35 45.27 15.84 -38.64
CA ASN A 35 46.21 16.85 -38.20
C ASN A 35 45.91 17.15 -36.72
N PRO A 36 46.89 17.10 -35.80
CA PRO A 36 46.65 17.42 -34.41
C PRO A 36 46.35 18.92 -34.28
N ILE A 37 45.06 19.23 -34.18
CA ILE A 37 44.58 20.58 -33.85
C ILE A 37 45.16 20.95 -32.48
N ASN A 38 45.81 22.11 -32.49
CA ASN A 38 46.39 22.88 -31.40
C ASN A 38 45.93 22.46 -29.98
N LYS A 39 46.83 21.81 -29.21
CA LYS A 39 46.55 21.35 -27.83
C LYS A 39 46.14 22.46 -26.85
N SER A 40 46.38 23.74 -27.18
CA SER A 40 46.00 24.88 -26.34
C SER A 40 44.50 25.20 -26.38
N SER A 41 43.80 24.92 -27.49
CA SER A 41 42.37 25.22 -27.60
C SER A 41 41.50 24.18 -26.89
N ASN A 42 41.93 22.91 -26.86
CA ASN A 42 41.16 21.85 -26.22
C ASN A 42 41.11 21.98 -24.70
N LYS A 43 42.19 22.46 -24.06
CA LYS A 43 42.20 22.70 -22.61
C LYS A 43 41.26 23.86 -22.24
N SER A 44 41.29 24.96 -23.00
CA SER A 44 40.39 26.09 -22.84
C SER A 44 38.93 25.72 -23.08
N LEU A 45 38.64 24.87 -24.06
CA LEU A 45 37.28 24.42 -24.36
C LEU A 45 36.77 23.42 -23.30
N PHE A 46 37.63 22.54 -22.79
CA PHE A 46 37.28 21.65 -21.68
C PHE A 46 37.06 22.43 -20.37
N GLU A 47 37.92 23.40 -20.06
CA GLU A 47 37.75 24.29 -18.90
C GLU A 47 36.52 25.18 -19.07
N SER A 48 36.20 25.62 -20.29
CA SER A 48 34.97 26.37 -20.56
C SER A 48 33.73 25.48 -20.49
N ILE A 49 33.78 24.21 -20.89
CA ILE A 49 32.68 23.25 -20.71
C ILE A 49 32.52 22.88 -19.23
N ILE A 50 33.61 22.68 -18.48
CA ILE A 50 33.56 22.42 -17.03
C ILE A 50 33.06 23.65 -16.27
N ASN A 51 33.47 24.86 -16.65
CA ASN A 51 32.98 26.09 -16.03
C ASN A 51 31.55 26.39 -16.45
N PHE A 52 31.17 26.17 -17.72
CA PHE A 52 29.80 26.32 -18.19
C PHE A 52 28.88 25.28 -17.53
N THR A 53 29.25 24.00 -17.52
CA THR A 53 28.46 22.96 -16.82
C THR A 53 28.49 23.16 -15.31
N GLY A 54 29.59 23.60 -14.72
CA GLY A 54 29.70 23.90 -13.28
C GLY A 54 29.00 25.19 -12.84
N SER A 55 28.79 26.15 -13.75
CA SER A 55 28.06 27.41 -13.47
C SER A 55 26.60 27.39 -13.94
N THR A 56 26.22 26.52 -14.88
CA THR A 56 24.82 26.30 -15.29
C THR A 56 24.18 25.10 -14.60
N LEU A 57 24.98 24.15 -14.08
CA LEU A 57 24.62 23.42 -12.88
C LEU A 57 24.85 24.37 -11.70
N GLU A 58 24.06 25.46 -11.62
CA GLU A 58 23.53 25.79 -10.30
C GLU A 58 23.12 24.44 -9.73
N LYS A 59 23.71 24.03 -8.60
CA LYS A 59 23.21 22.88 -7.85
C LYS A 59 21.75 23.20 -7.61
N THR A 60 20.88 22.78 -8.52
CA THR A 60 19.46 23.01 -8.43
C THR A 60 19.15 22.28 -7.14
N ASN A 61 18.91 23.05 -6.09
CA ASN A 61 18.76 22.55 -4.74
C ASN A 61 17.37 21.93 -4.73
N LEU A 62 17.22 20.83 -5.47
CA LEU A 62 15.97 20.15 -5.70
C LEU A 62 15.51 19.68 -4.33
N PRO A 63 14.25 19.92 -3.98
CA PRO A 63 13.74 19.54 -2.68
C PRO A 63 13.92 18.04 -2.50
N LEU A 64 14.66 17.65 -1.47
CA LEU A 64 14.88 16.25 -1.12
C LEU A 64 13.77 15.78 -0.19
N VAL A 65 13.07 14.72 -0.57
CA VAL A 65 12.09 14.04 0.30
C VAL A 65 12.66 12.70 0.71
N ALA A 66 12.73 12.48 2.02
CA ALA A 66 13.09 11.17 2.58
C ALA A 66 11.82 10.32 2.73
N ILE A 67 11.86 9.07 2.25
CA ILE A 67 10.74 8.13 2.37
C ILE A 67 11.13 7.00 3.32
N ILE A 68 10.52 6.98 4.51
CA ILE A 68 10.70 5.96 5.54
C ILE A 68 9.47 5.04 5.53
N SER A 69 9.43 4.16 4.53
CA SER A 69 8.43 3.10 4.32
C SER A 69 8.76 2.23 3.09
N ASN A 70 10.03 2.22 2.67
CA ASN A 70 10.44 1.48 1.49
C ASN A 70 10.81 0.05 1.89
N PHE A 71 9.79 -0.82 1.94
CA PHE A 71 9.96 -2.25 2.12
C PHE A 71 10.58 -2.85 0.85
N ASP A 72 11.42 -3.87 1.00
CA ASP A 72 12.09 -4.50 -0.15
C ASP A 72 11.13 -5.36 -1.00
N GLN A 73 9.97 -5.73 -0.47
CA GLN A 73 8.98 -6.56 -1.14
C GLN A 73 8.03 -5.75 -2.02
N LYS A 74 7.71 -6.35 -3.18
CA LYS A 74 6.60 -5.89 -4.00
C LYS A 74 5.29 -6.32 -3.34
N VAL A 75 4.41 -5.35 -3.12
CA VAL A 75 3.11 -5.55 -2.44
C VAL A 75 1.97 -4.81 -3.13
N VAL A 76 2.26 -4.05 -4.18
CA VAL A 76 1.29 -3.24 -4.91
C VAL A 76 1.16 -3.78 -6.33
N ASP A 77 -0.01 -4.29 -6.66
CA ASP A 77 -0.44 -4.62 -8.01
C ASP A 77 -0.83 -3.32 -8.75
N ILE A 78 -0.26 -3.09 -9.93
CA ILE A 78 -0.52 -1.92 -10.77
C ILE A 78 -1.44 -2.27 -11.94
N ASP A 79 -1.23 -3.41 -12.59
CA ASP A 79 -1.98 -3.76 -13.80
C ASP A 79 -3.29 -4.54 -13.54
N GLY A 80 -3.58 -4.87 -12.29
CA GLY A 80 -4.84 -5.43 -11.81
C GLY A 80 -4.96 -6.93 -12.03
N ASP A 81 -3.85 -7.65 -12.13
CA ASP A 81 -3.78 -9.08 -12.40
C ASP A 81 -3.59 -9.96 -11.14
N ASN A 82 -3.62 -9.34 -9.95
CA ASN A 82 -3.30 -9.90 -8.63
C ASN A 82 -1.82 -10.27 -8.41
N GLU A 83 -0.89 -9.79 -9.24
CA GLU A 83 0.55 -9.93 -9.03
C GLU A 83 1.17 -8.62 -8.52
N PRO A 84 1.89 -8.64 -7.39
CA PRO A 84 2.56 -7.43 -6.91
C PRO A 84 3.67 -6.96 -7.86
N ASP A 85 3.54 -5.74 -8.37
CA ASP A 85 4.45 -5.11 -9.32
C ASP A 85 5.48 -4.18 -8.65
N LEU A 86 5.04 -3.44 -7.64
CA LEU A 86 5.85 -2.40 -6.98
C LEU A 86 5.95 -2.62 -5.47
N SER A 87 7.05 -2.15 -4.89
CA SER A 87 7.10 -1.96 -3.45
C SER A 87 6.18 -0.83 -3.02
N HIS A 88 5.84 -0.83 -1.73
CA HIS A 88 5.11 0.27 -1.13
C HIS A 88 5.86 1.61 -1.28
N GLY A 89 7.18 1.62 -1.06
CA GLY A 89 8.00 2.84 -1.19
C GLY A 89 8.15 3.34 -2.63
N ASP A 90 8.19 2.44 -3.60
CA ASP A 90 8.20 2.80 -5.03
C ASP A 90 6.89 3.49 -5.42
N THR A 91 5.76 2.95 -4.95
CA THR A 91 4.43 3.53 -5.19
C THR A 91 4.31 4.94 -4.61
N VAL A 92 4.71 5.12 -3.34
CA VAL A 92 4.78 6.44 -2.67
C VAL A 92 5.65 7.40 -3.48
N SER A 93 6.84 6.97 -3.91
CA SER A 93 7.77 7.79 -4.70
C SER A 93 7.16 8.27 -6.02
N ARG A 94 6.45 7.38 -6.72
CA ARG A 94 5.78 7.68 -7.99
C ARG A 94 4.66 8.69 -7.82
N ILE A 95 3.84 8.57 -6.78
CA ILE A 95 2.77 9.53 -6.48
C ILE A 95 3.35 10.93 -6.22
N ILE A 96 4.42 11.06 -5.41
CA ILE A 96 5.06 12.37 -5.17
C ILE A 96 5.55 12.96 -6.50
N LYS A 97 6.21 12.14 -7.33
CA LYS A 97 6.74 12.58 -8.64
C LYS A 97 5.64 12.93 -9.64
N GLY A 98 4.50 12.25 -9.64
CA GLY A 98 3.36 12.59 -10.49
C GLY A 98 2.84 14.00 -10.18
N PHE A 99 2.71 14.34 -8.89
CA PHE A 99 2.26 15.67 -8.47
C PHE A 99 3.35 16.76 -8.53
N TYR A 100 4.62 16.39 -8.33
CA TYR A 100 5.76 17.32 -8.39
C TYR A 100 7.03 16.65 -8.97
N PRO A 101 7.18 16.58 -10.31
CA PRO A 101 8.27 15.84 -10.97
C PRO A 101 9.68 16.31 -10.66
N LYS A 102 9.84 17.54 -10.13
CA LYS A 102 11.14 18.15 -9.80
C LYS A 102 11.69 17.74 -8.43
N VAL A 103 10.98 16.90 -7.67
CA VAL A 103 11.44 16.40 -6.37
C VAL A 103 12.58 15.41 -6.52
N HIS A 104 13.55 15.45 -5.60
CA HIS A 104 14.51 14.38 -5.43
C HIS A 104 14.04 13.45 -4.31
N ILE A 105 14.01 12.15 -4.56
CA ILE A 105 13.56 11.17 -3.57
C ILE A 105 14.78 10.43 -3.00
N LYS A 106 14.90 10.40 -1.68
CA LYS A 106 15.84 9.55 -0.94
C LYS A 106 15.06 8.40 -0.31
N PRO A 107 15.05 7.20 -0.94
CA PRO A 107 14.43 6.05 -0.31
C PRO A 107 15.25 5.64 0.92
N VAL A 108 14.58 5.49 2.06
CA VAL A 108 15.17 4.98 3.28
C VAL A 108 14.57 3.60 3.53
N LYS A 109 15.36 2.57 3.19
CA LYS A 109 14.91 1.18 3.21
C LYS A 109 14.66 0.67 4.63
N ILE A 110 13.55 -0.05 4.80
CA ILE A 110 13.24 -0.80 6.01
C ILE A 110 13.21 -2.27 5.62
N LYS A 111 13.97 -3.10 6.33
CA LYS A 111 13.91 -4.55 6.13
C LYS A 111 12.55 -5.06 6.61
N SER A 112 11.85 -5.77 5.73
CA SER A 112 10.62 -6.47 6.05
C SER A 112 10.83 -7.98 6.04
N ASN A 113 10.07 -8.67 6.87
CA ASN A 113 9.90 -10.12 6.84
C ASN A 113 9.08 -10.53 5.63
N GLU A 114 9.10 -11.81 5.25
CA GLU A 114 8.36 -12.38 4.09
C GLU A 114 6.86 -12.08 4.08
N ASP A 115 6.26 -11.88 5.26
CA ASP A 115 4.84 -11.53 5.44
C ASP A 115 4.57 -10.01 5.36
N GLY A 116 5.57 -9.20 4.99
CA GLY A 116 5.49 -7.75 4.94
C GLY A 116 5.58 -7.06 6.31
N SER A 117 5.64 -7.81 7.42
CA SER A 117 5.87 -7.22 8.75
C SER A 117 7.31 -6.72 8.87
N TYR A 118 7.58 -5.85 9.83
CA TYR A 118 8.93 -5.32 10.07
C TYR A 118 9.17 -5.10 11.56
N ASP A 119 10.44 -5.18 11.96
CA ASP A 119 10.85 -4.80 13.30
C ASP A 119 10.87 -3.28 13.42
N MET A 120 10.19 -2.75 14.43
CA MET A 120 10.14 -1.31 14.71
C MET A 120 11.51 -0.71 15.10
N SER A 121 12.49 -1.54 15.46
CA SER A 121 13.88 -1.11 15.65
C SER A 121 14.51 -0.53 14.36
N GLU A 122 14.11 -1.04 13.18
CA GLU A 122 14.59 -0.54 11.89
C GLU A 122 14.11 0.90 11.62
N PRO A 123 12.81 1.24 11.66
CA PRO A 123 12.34 2.64 11.60
C PRO A 123 13.04 3.58 12.58
N ILE A 124 13.28 3.16 13.82
CA ILE A 124 13.99 3.98 14.83
C ILE A 124 15.42 4.28 14.35
N SER A 125 16.16 3.26 13.92
CA SER A 125 17.51 3.43 13.37
C SER A 125 17.52 4.38 12.17
N ARG A 126 16.57 4.21 11.24
CA ARG A 126 16.44 5.03 10.04
C ARG A 126 16.09 6.49 10.32
N LEU A 127 15.21 6.74 11.29
CA LEU A 127 14.89 8.11 11.71
C LEU A 127 16.09 8.78 12.38
N LYS A 128 16.87 8.05 13.19
CA LYS A 128 18.11 8.56 13.80
C LYS A 128 19.17 8.87 12.74
N GLU A 129 19.42 7.97 11.80
CA GLU A 129 20.32 8.19 10.66
C GLU A 129 19.91 9.44 9.84
N LEU A 130 18.62 9.56 9.52
CA LEU A 130 18.10 10.74 8.81
C LEU A 130 18.28 12.03 9.61
N SER A 131 18.07 11.97 10.92
CA SER A 131 18.28 13.10 11.83
C SER A 131 19.74 13.56 11.81
N GLU A 132 20.72 12.64 11.86
CA GLU A 132 22.15 12.96 11.76
C GLU A 132 22.53 13.56 10.41
N LEU A 133 21.90 13.11 9.33
CA LEU A 133 22.11 13.65 8.00
C LEU A 133 21.60 15.09 7.88
N ILE A 134 20.46 15.40 8.50
CA ILE A 134 19.93 16.77 8.60
C ILE A 134 20.93 17.66 9.36
N ASP A 135 21.55 17.16 10.44
CA ASP A 135 22.57 17.91 11.19
C ASP A 135 23.83 18.19 10.37
N LYS A 136 24.11 17.34 9.37
CA LYS A 136 25.18 17.53 8.38
C LYS A 136 24.76 18.42 7.20
N ASN A 137 23.65 19.17 7.36
CA ASN A 137 23.07 20.07 6.36
C ASN A 137 22.63 19.38 5.05
N GLU A 138 22.22 18.11 5.10
CA GLU A 138 21.54 17.50 3.95
C GLU A 138 20.20 18.22 3.70
N PRO A 139 19.87 18.63 2.45
CA PRO A 139 18.76 19.54 2.17
C PRO A 139 17.38 18.83 2.17
N VAL A 140 17.10 18.03 3.20
CA VAL A 140 15.82 17.35 3.40
C VAL A 140 14.74 18.42 3.61
N LYS A 141 13.69 18.37 2.80
CA LYS A 141 12.55 19.30 2.83
C LYS A 141 11.31 18.73 3.49
N ALA A 142 11.14 17.42 3.42
CA ALA A 142 10.05 16.71 4.07
C ALA A 142 10.42 15.25 4.30
N VAL A 143 9.74 14.63 5.27
CA VAL A 143 9.83 13.19 5.53
C VAL A 143 8.45 12.57 5.36
N ASN A 144 8.36 11.55 4.50
CA ASN A 144 7.20 10.67 4.38
C ASN A 144 7.35 9.49 5.35
N LEU A 145 6.48 9.39 6.35
CA LEU A 145 6.42 8.27 7.28
C LEU A 145 5.06 7.58 7.19
N THR A 146 4.96 6.63 6.28
CA THR A 146 3.74 5.85 6.04
C THR A 146 3.89 4.45 6.62
N LEU A 147 4.12 4.40 7.94
CA LEU A 147 4.22 3.18 8.73
C LEU A 147 2.91 3.03 9.51
N GLY A 148 2.16 1.95 9.29
CA GLY A 148 0.87 1.72 9.94
C GLY A 148 1.04 1.11 11.32
N GLN A 149 0.77 1.88 12.38
CA GLN A 149 0.72 1.40 13.77
C GLN A 149 -0.60 1.85 14.39
N GLU A 150 -1.67 1.17 14.02
CA GLU A 150 -3.05 1.60 14.32
C GLU A 150 -3.53 1.08 15.67
N ILE A 151 -4.19 1.96 16.43
CA ILE A 151 -4.81 1.62 17.71
C ILE A 151 -6.26 2.12 17.74
N SER A 152 -7.14 1.30 18.31
CA SER A 152 -8.54 1.69 18.55
C SER A 152 -8.63 2.70 19.69
N ILE A 153 -9.46 3.72 19.51
CA ILE A 153 -9.79 4.72 20.55
C ILE A 153 -10.35 4.04 21.80
N ASN A 154 -11.23 3.04 21.63
CA ASN A 154 -11.82 2.30 22.74
C ASN A 154 -10.76 1.52 23.53
N ALA A 155 -9.84 0.84 22.83
CA ALA A 155 -8.75 0.13 23.49
C ALA A 155 -7.84 1.10 24.27
N LEU A 156 -7.49 2.24 23.68
CA LEU A 156 -6.69 3.25 24.35
C LEU A 156 -7.41 3.86 25.56
N ARG A 157 -8.73 4.10 25.48
CA ARG A 157 -9.56 4.51 26.61
C ARG A 157 -9.49 3.52 27.77
N GLU A 158 -9.60 2.23 27.48
CA GLU A 158 -9.55 1.18 28.50
C GLU A 158 -8.18 1.11 29.19
N LEU A 159 -7.10 1.29 28.42
CA LEU A 159 -5.73 1.29 28.90
C LEU A 159 -5.39 2.53 29.75
N THR A 160 -5.78 3.72 29.27
CA THR A 160 -5.42 5.00 29.89
C THR A 160 -6.40 5.47 30.96
N LYS A 161 -7.63 4.95 30.98
CA LYS A 161 -8.78 5.45 31.76
C LYS A 161 -9.18 6.90 31.46
N LEU A 162 -8.65 7.49 30.41
CA LEU A 162 -9.07 8.80 29.93
C LEU A 162 -10.43 8.68 29.22
N PRO A 163 -11.32 9.67 29.27
CA PRO A 163 -12.64 9.62 28.64
C PRO A 163 -12.56 9.84 27.12
N LEU A 164 -11.78 9.02 26.41
CA LEU A 164 -11.48 9.21 24.98
C LEU A 164 -12.68 8.85 24.08
N ASN A 165 -12.90 9.68 23.07
CA ASN A 165 -13.74 9.48 21.89
C ASN A 165 -13.12 10.18 20.67
N LYS A 166 -13.69 9.99 19.48
CA LYS A 166 -13.14 10.58 18.25
C LYS A 166 -13.11 12.11 18.29
N GLU A 167 -14.05 12.76 18.98
CA GLU A 167 -14.14 14.21 19.06
C GLU A 167 -13.10 14.85 20.00
N ASN A 168 -12.64 14.16 21.05
CA ASN A 168 -11.80 14.74 22.11
C ASN A 168 -10.37 14.18 22.22
N LEU A 169 -9.97 13.22 21.38
CA LEU A 169 -8.59 12.69 21.38
C LEU A 169 -7.53 13.79 21.40
N LYS A 170 -7.72 14.86 20.64
CA LYS A 170 -6.79 15.99 20.57
C LYS A 170 -6.60 16.68 21.91
N ASP A 171 -7.66 16.80 22.71
CA ASP A 171 -7.63 17.45 24.02
C ASP A 171 -6.85 16.62 25.04
N HIS A 172 -6.78 15.31 24.82
CA HIS A 172 -6.05 14.36 25.66
C HIS A 172 -4.68 13.96 25.09
N LYS A 173 -4.24 14.54 23.97
CA LYS A 173 -3.01 14.15 23.26
C LYS A 173 -1.78 14.13 24.17
N GLU A 174 -1.58 15.16 25.00
CA GLU A 174 -0.43 15.24 25.91
C GLU A 174 -0.47 14.16 26.99
N GLN A 175 -1.65 13.90 27.58
CA GLN A 175 -1.83 12.85 28.59
C GLN A 175 -1.58 11.45 28.02
N ILE A 176 -2.01 11.21 26.78
CA ILE A 176 -1.73 9.96 26.07
C ILE A 176 -0.22 9.82 25.84
N CYS A 177 0.48 10.88 25.42
CA CYS A 177 1.93 10.85 25.22
C CYS A 177 2.67 10.58 26.53
N GLU A 178 2.27 11.20 27.64
CA GLU A 178 2.86 10.92 28.97
C GLU A 178 2.61 9.48 29.43
N TRP A 179 1.43 8.93 29.13
CA TRP A 179 1.15 7.52 29.39
C TRP A 179 2.03 6.60 28.53
N ILE A 180 2.24 6.89 27.24
CA ILE A 180 3.10 6.09 26.34
C ILE A 180 4.56 6.03 26.81
N LYS A 181 5.08 7.11 27.43
CA LYS A 181 6.42 7.12 28.03
C LYS A 181 6.56 6.13 29.19
N LYS A 182 5.47 5.87 29.91
CA LYS A 182 5.42 5.01 31.09
C LYS A 182 4.14 4.17 31.08
N PRO A 183 3.99 3.25 30.12
CA PRO A 183 2.73 2.57 29.87
C PRO A 183 2.41 1.67 31.06
N THR A 184 1.21 1.84 31.61
CA THR A 184 0.68 1.03 32.70
C THR A 184 -0.65 0.43 32.28
N ILE A 185 -0.80 -0.88 32.47
CA ILE A 185 -2.04 -1.60 32.14
C ILE A 185 -2.81 -1.85 33.44
N PRO A 186 -4.08 -1.41 33.55
CA PRO A 186 -4.91 -1.68 34.72
C PRO A 186 -4.98 -3.18 35.02
N LEU A 187 -4.89 -3.57 36.30
CA LEU A 187 -4.81 -4.98 36.72
C LEU A 187 -5.93 -5.84 36.12
N ALA A 188 -7.17 -5.35 36.11
CA ALA A 188 -8.30 -6.07 35.53
C ALA A 188 -8.09 -6.37 34.02
N ILE A 189 -7.58 -5.40 33.26
CA ILE A 189 -7.30 -5.57 31.82
C ILE A 189 -6.11 -6.52 31.62
N LYS A 190 -5.05 -6.37 32.44
CA LYS A 190 -3.89 -7.27 32.43
C LYS A 190 -4.31 -8.72 32.66
N THR A 191 -5.12 -8.98 33.69
CA THR A 191 -5.65 -10.31 33.99
C THR A 191 -6.45 -10.88 32.81
N ILE A 192 -7.36 -10.11 32.22
CA ILE A 192 -8.15 -10.56 31.07
C ILE A 192 -7.27 -10.90 29.87
N MET A 193 -6.30 -10.04 29.54
CA MET A 193 -5.39 -10.26 28.41
C MET A 193 -4.53 -11.51 28.58
N ASP A 194 -4.06 -11.76 29.80
CA ASP A 194 -3.12 -12.85 30.09
C ASP A 194 -3.80 -14.20 30.34
N ILE A 195 -5.10 -14.24 30.68
CA ILE A 195 -5.87 -15.51 30.79
C ILE A 195 -5.78 -16.34 29.50
N GLY A 196 -5.93 -15.70 28.34
CA GLY A 196 -5.88 -16.38 27.04
C GLY A 196 -4.50 -16.43 26.40
N ASN A 197 -3.56 -15.58 26.84
CA ASN A 197 -2.24 -15.44 26.24
C ASN A 197 -1.25 -14.89 27.27
N PRO A 198 -0.67 -15.74 28.14
CA PRO A 198 0.25 -15.30 29.20
C PRO A 198 1.37 -14.39 28.66
N GLY A 199 1.59 -13.26 29.32
CA GLY A 199 2.60 -12.26 28.94
C GLY A 199 2.21 -11.39 27.74
N LYS A 200 0.95 -11.40 27.30
CA LYS A 200 0.44 -10.46 26.28
C LYS A 200 0.48 -9.03 26.80
N SER A 201 0.13 -8.82 28.06
CA SER A 201 0.17 -7.49 28.69
C SER A 201 1.59 -6.90 28.70
N ASP A 202 2.58 -7.71 29.09
CA ASP A 202 3.98 -7.27 29.16
C ASP A 202 4.56 -7.00 27.76
N ARG A 203 4.18 -7.79 26.74
CA ARG A 203 4.54 -7.50 25.33
C ARG A 203 3.96 -6.18 24.85
N LEU A 204 2.69 -5.91 25.14
CA LEU A 204 2.04 -4.65 24.79
C LEU A 204 2.75 -3.45 25.45
N ILE A 205 3.19 -3.59 26.71
CA ILE A 205 4.01 -2.57 27.40
C ILE A 205 5.31 -2.31 26.64
N GLN A 206 5.99 -3.35 26.14
CA GLN A 206 7.21 -3.17 25.35
C GLN A 206 6.92 -2.52 23.99
N GLU A 207 5.83 -2.89 23.32
CA GLU A 207 5.39 -2.24 22.08
C GLU A 207 5.18 -0.74 22.26
N PHE A 208 4.50 -0.30 23.34
CA PHE A 208 4.35 1.12 23.62
C PHE A 208 5.67 1.85 23.89
N LYS A 209 6.64 1.19 24.54
CA LYS A 209 7.98 1.79 24.72
C LYS A 209 8.69 2.00 23.38
N ILE A 210 8.59 1.04 22.48
CA ILE A 210 9.12 1.16 21.12
C ILE A 210 8.40 2.30 20.38
N TYR A 211 7.07 2.39 20.48
CA TYR A 211 6.33 3.52 19.89
C TYR A 211 6.78 4.86 20.45
N ASN A 212 7.09 4.95 21.75
CA ASN A 212 7.67 6.15 22.34
C ASN A 212 9.00 6.54 21.67
N GLU A 213 9.90 5.58 21.44
CA GLU A 213 11.18 5.86 20.77
C GLU A 213 11.02 6.35 19.33
N VAL A 214 10.03 5.83 18.60
CA VAL A 214 9.71 6.30 17.25
C VAL A 214 9.15 7.72 17.31
N ILE A 215 8.22 7.98 18.23
CA ILE A 215 7.64 9.31 18.47
C ILE A 215 8.75 10.33 18.77
N GLU A 216 9.65 10.02 19.71
CA GLU A 216 10.79 10.89 20.04
C GLU A 216 11.71 11.13 18.84
N SER A 217 11.93 10.11 18.00
CA SER A 217 12.73 10.23 16.78
C SER A 217 12.07 11.15 15.74
N ILE A 218 10.74 11.07 15.58
CA ILE A 218 9.97 12.01 14.75
C ILE A 218 10.10 13.43 15.30
N GLU A 219 9.90 13.61 16.61
CA GLU A 219 10.01 14.91 17.26
C GLU A 219 11.39 15.54 17.14
N ASN A 220 12.45 14.74 17.13
CA ASN A 220 13.80 15.22 16.92
C ASN A 220 14.02 15.77 15.50
N ILE A 221 13.36 15.21 14.49
CA ILE A 221 13.39 15.74 13.12
C ILE A 221 12.54 17.01 13.02
N THR A 222 11.34 17.02 13.60
CA THR A 222 10.43 18.19 13.51
C THR A 222 10.99 19.41 14.25
N LYS A 223 11.71 19.22 15.37
CA LYS A 223 12.43 20.30 16.07
C LYS A 223 13.48 21.01 15.20
N LYS A 224 13.99 20.35 14.16
CA LYS A 224 14.94 20.91 13.18
C LYS A 224 14.25 21.69 12.05
N GLY A 225 12.92 21.87 12.15
CA GLY A 225 12.13 22.57 11.15
C GLY A 225 11.76 21.72 9.92
N ILE A 226 12.06 20.42 9.94
CA ILE A 226 11.71 19.51 8.84
C ILE A 226 10.35 18.86 9.12
N PRO A 227 9.32 19.10 8.28
CA PRO A 227 8.02 18.50 8.47
C PRO A 227 8.06 16.98 8.26
N VAL A 228 7.44 16.24 9.18
CA VAL A 228 7.25 14.79 9.08
C VAL A 228 5.77 14.51 8.88
N TYR A 229 5.42 13.94 7.74
CA TYR A 229 4.04 13.60 7.40
C TYR A 229 3.79 12.14 7.73
N VAL A 230 2.70 11.88 8.44
CA VAL A 230 2.36 10.56 8.95
C VAL A 230 0.98 10.16 8.44
N SER A 231 0.87 8.94 7.89
CA SER A 231 -0.41 8.40 7.44
C SER A 231 -1.34 8.18 8.63
N ALA A 232 -2.57 8.68 8.55
CA ALA A 232 -3.47 8.71 9.71
C ALA A 232 -4.00 7.33 10.16
N GLY A 233 -4.02 6.33 9.27
CA GLY A 233 -4.57 5.00 9.53
C GLY A 233 -5.66 4.61 8.52
N ASN A 234 -5.85 3.29 8.35
CA ASN A 234 -6.72 2.66 7.36
C ASN A 234 -7.81 1.76 8.00
N GLN A 235 -8.02 1.81 9.34
CA GLN A 235 -9.03 1.02 10.05
C GLN A 235 -10.32 1.81 10.38
N GLY A 236 -10.49 3.01 9.82
CA GLY A 236 -11.70 3.81 9.96
C GLY A 236 -11.69 4.80 11.16
N PRO A 237 -12.81 5.48 11.41
CA PRO A 237 -12.86 6.65 12.31
C PRO A 237 -12.53 6.36 13.78
N GLU A 238 -12.74 5.11 14.22
CA GLU A 238 -12.50 4.65 15.59
C GLU A 238 -11.04 4.22 15.85
N PHE A 239 -10.17 4.41 14.86
CA PHE A 239 -8.76 4.06 14.91
C PHE A 239 -7.91 5.26 14.51
N PHE A 240 -6.64 5.23 14.91
CA PHE A 240 -5.63 6.15 14.42
C PHE A 240 -4.24 5.54 14.52
N ASN A 241 -3.33 6.01 13.68
CA ASN A 241 -1.92 5.67 13.76
C ASN A 241 -1.28 6.35 14.98
N ILE A 242 -0.78 5.57 15.94
CA ILE A 242 -0.23 6.08 17.20
C ILE A 242 0.95 7.05 16.97
N LEU A 243 1.66 6.92 15.85
CA LEU A 243 2.80 7.78 15.52
C LEU A 243 2.41 9.25 15.26
N ILE A 244 1.13 9.54 14.98
CA ILE A 244 0.63 10.93 14.82
C ILE A 244 0.64 11.73 16.13
N LEU A 245 0.85 11.04 17.26
CA LEU A 245 0.98 11.69 18.56
C LEU A 245 2.29 12.48 18.69
N ALA A 246 3.28 12.23 17.84
CA ALA A 246 4.51 13.02 17.83
C ALA A 246 4.25 14.52 17.66
N LYS A 247 4.94 15.34 18.44
CA LYS A 247 4.90 16.80 18.33
C LYS A 247 5.46 17.26 16.98
N GLY A 248 4.70 18.11 16.30
CA GLY A 248 5.07 18.64 14.98
C GLY A 248 4.85 17.67 13.81
N ALA A 249 4.39 16.44 14.05
CA ALA A 249 3.96 15.56 12.98
C ALA A 249 2.71 16.11 12.29
N ILE A 250 2.61 15.87 10.98
CA ILE A 250 1.47 16.26 10.14
C ILE A 250 0.67 15.00 9.81
N PRO A 251 -0.41 14.69 10.55
CA PRO A 251 -1.29 13.58 10.22
C PRO A 251 -2.06 13.86 8.93
N VAL A 252 -2.10 12.89 8.03
CA VAL A 252 -2.81 13.00 6.75
C VAL A 252 -3.82 11.85 6.63
N GLY A 253 -5.11 12.19 6.67
CA GLY A 253 -6.21 11.29 6.33
C GLY A 253 -6.34 11.10 4.83
N MET A 254 -7.19 10.16 4.39
CA MET A 254 -7.43 9.89 2.98
C MET A 254 -8.82 10.26 2.51
N GLN A 255 -8.86 10.79 1.29
CA GLN A 255 -10.07 11.10 0.52
C GLN A 255 -10.01 10.44 -0.86
N ASP A 256 -11.15 10.39 -1.53
CA ASP A 256 -11.24 10.06 -2.96
C ASP A 256 -10.94 11.28 -3.85
N ALA A 257 -11.10 11.14 -5.17
CA ALA A 257 -10.80 12.21 -6.12
C ALA A 257 -11.76 13.42 -6.00
N GLN A 258 -12.91 13.27 -5.33
CA GLN A 258 -13.93 14.30 -5.10
C GLN A 258 -13.77 14.98 -3.75
N GLY A 259 -12.77 14.57 -2.95
CA GLY A 259 -12.57 15.08 -1.61
C GLY A 259 -13.50 14.49 -0.56
N ARG A 260 -14.18 13.38 -0.86
CA ARG A 260 -14.98 12.65 0.15
C ARG A 260 -14.06 11.77 0.97
N THR A 261 -14.18 11.83 2.29
CA THR A 261 -13.38 11.00 3.20
C THR A 261 -13.73 9.53 2.99
N ASN A 262 -12.71 8.70 2.81
CA ASN A 262 -12.92 7.26 2.65
C ASN A 262 -13.34 6.63 4.01
N PRO A 263 -14.30 5.70 4.07
CA PRO A 263 -14.75 5.07 5.32
C PRO A 263 -13.64 4.36 6.10
N PHE A 264 -12.60 3.88 5.42
CA PHE A 264 -11.42 3.27 6.04
C PHE A 264 -10.43 4.30 6.56
N SER A 265 -10.56 5.58 6.22
CA SER A 265 -9.68 6.61 6.75
C SER A 265 -9.93 6.77 8.24
N ALA A 266 -8.85 6.83 9.02
CA ALA A 266 -8.95 7.48 10.32
C ALA A 266 -9.55 8.88 10.13
N ASN A 267 -10.55 9.21 10.96
CA ASN A 267 -11.30 10.46 10.91
C ASN A 267 -11.76 10.84 12.32
N ASN A 268 -10.84 11.48 13.05
CA ASN A 268 -11.00 11.91 14.44
C ASN A 268 -10.26 13.24 14.67
N SER A 269 -10.40 13.81 15.87
CA SER A 269 -9.91 15.15 16.23
C SER A 269 -8.39 15.35 16.12
N LEU A 270 -7.59 14.28 16.03
CA LEU A 270 -6.15 14.40 15.77
C LEU A 270 -5.83 14.74 14.31
N ILE A 271 -6.77 14.52 13.39
CA ILE A 271 -6.54 14.59 11.95
C ILE A 271 -7.19 15.86 11.41
N ASN A 272 -6.36 16.79 10.96
CA ASN A 272 -6.80 18.09 10.45
C ASN A 272 -6.44 18.33 8.99
N ARG A 273 -5.84 17.33 8.32
CA ARG A 273 -5.51 17.36 6.90
C ARG A 273 -5.96 16.08 6.24
N TYR A 274 -6.54 16.23 5.05
CA TYR A 274 -6.93 15.14 4.19
C TYR A 274 -6.45 15.43 2.77
N GLU A 275 -5.99 14.40 2.09
CA GLU A 275 -5.61 14.45 0.68
C GLU A 275 -6.11 13.18 -0.01
N GLN A 276 -6.08 13.17 -1.35
CA GLN A 276 -6.44 11.98 -2.12
C GLN A 276 -5.53 10.81 -1.75
N GLY A 277 -6.12 9.73 -1.23
CA GLY A 277 -5.46 8.45 -0.94
C GLY A 277 -6.13 7.27 -1.64
N VAL A 278 -7.17 7.53 -2.42
CA VAL A 278 -7.78 6.57 -3.34
C VAL A 278 -7.45 7.01 -4.77
N TYR A 279 -6.83 6.12 -5.55
CA TYR A 279 -6.38 6.40 -6.90
C TYR A 279 -6.90 5.34 -7.87
N ASN A 280 -7.48 5.78 -8.98
CA ASN A 280 -7.72 4.94 -10.15
C ASN A 280 -6.43 4.74 -10.94
N ILE A 281 -6.00 3.49 -11.08
CA ILE A 281 -4.93 3.15 -12.02
C ILE A 281 -5.55 2.92 -13.39
N SER A 282 -5.09 3.67 -14.39
CA SER A 282 -5.60 3.59 -15.77
C SER A 282 -4.47 3.32 -16.76
N ILE A 283 -4.80 2.62 -17.84
CA ILE A 283 -3.87 2.40 -18.95
C ILE A 283 -3.69 3.70 -19.74
N VAL A 284 -2.45 4.09 -20.00
CA VAL A 284 -2.10 5.13 -20.97
C VAL A 284 -1.65 4.43 -22.25
N ASN A 285 -2.27 4.76 -23.37
CA ASN A 285 -1.92 4.20 -24.68
C ASN A 285 -1.12 5.20 -25.53
N ASN A 286 -0.17 4.68 -26.30
CA ASN A 286 0.46 5.38 -27.41
C ASN A 286 -0.56 5.62 -28.54
N LYS A 287 -0.18 6.46 -29.51
CA LYS A 287 -1.03 6.75 -30.68
C LYS A 287 -1.33 5.52 -31.55
N ASP A 288 -0.47 4.50 -31.51
CA ASP A 288 -0.63 3.24 -32.23
C ASP A 288 -1.50 2.21 -31.47
N GLY A 289 -2.01 2.58 -30.28
CA GLY A 289 -2.81 1.71 -29.42
C GLY A 289 -2.00 0.78 -28.52
N SER A 290 -0.66 0.79 -28.59
CA SER A 290 0.18 0.06 -27.65
C SER A 290 0.18 0.72 -26.26
N ILE A 291 0.42 -0.05 -25.20
CA ILE A 291 0.46 0.49 -23.83
C ILE A 291 1.73 1.32 -23.65
N ALA A 292 1.58 2.61 -23.33
CA ALA A 292 2.65 3.52 -22.96
C ALA A 292 3.04 3.37 -21.47
N GLY A 293 2.08 2.98 -20.63
CA GLY A 293 2.26 2.71 -19.21
C GLY A 293 0.96 2.86 -18.43
N TYR A 294 1.08 3.12 -17.14
CA TYR A 294 -0.03 3.19 -16.19
C TYR A 294 0.00 4.52 -15.45
N ASP A 295 -1.14 5.20 -15.44
CA ASP A 295 -1.38 6.48 -14.79
C ASP A 295 -2.12 6.26 -13.47
N ILE A 296 -1.45 6.59 -12.37
CA ILE A 296 -1.93 6.56 -11.00
C ILE A 296 -2.52 7.91 -10.60
N THR A 297 -1.90 9.03 -10.99
CA THR A 297 -2.27 10.35 -10.44
C THR A 297 -3.41 11.06 -11.19
N GLY A 298 -3.83 10.50 -12.32
CA GLY A 298 -4.93 10.98 -13.14
C GLY A 298 -4.55 12.09 -14.13
N ASP A 299 -3.25 12.32 -14.38
CA ASP A 299 -2.78 13.38 -15.27
C ASP A 299 -2.57 12.92 -16.73
N ASN A 300 -2.97 11.67 -17.04
CA ASN A 300 -2.82 10.97 -18.31
C ASN A 300 -1.36 10.82 -18.76
N LYS A 301 -0.41 10.79 -17.82
CA LYS A 301 0.98 10.41 -18.06
C LYS A 301 1.30 9.13 -17.27
N PRO A 302 2.13 8.24 -17.83
CA PRO A 302 2.49 7.04 -17.12
C PRO A 302 3.47 7.34 -15.98
N GLU A 303 3.08 7.04 -14.74
CA GLU A 303 4.05 6.91 -13.64
C GLU A 303 4.72 5.54 -13.61
N VAL A 304 4.07 4.51 -14.17
CA VAL A 304 4.60 3.14 -14.27
C VAL A 304 4.73 2.71 -15.72
N LEU A 305 5.90 2.19 -16.09
CA LEU A 305 6.17 1.73 -17.45
C LEU A 305 5.74 0.26 -17.63
N PRO A 306 5.41 -0.17 -18.86
CA PRO A 306 4.95 -1.54 -19.13
C PRO A 306 5.92 -2.64 -18.69
N LYS A 307 7.22 -2.36 -18.71
CA LYS A 307 8.26 -3.31 -18.32
C LYS A 307 8.39 -3.53 -16.80
N GLU A 308 7.66 -2.75 -16.01
CA GLU A 308 7.75 -2.75 -14.54
C GLU A 308 6.64 -3.58 -13.89
N VAL A 309 5.67 -4.02 -14.70
CA VAL A 309 4.53 -4.84 -14.28
C VAL A 309 4.62 -6.25 -14.87
N SER A 310 3.78 -7.17 -14.38
CA SER A 310 3.71 -8.54 -14.89
C SER A 310 3.30 -8.61 -16.37
N GLY A 311 2.43 -7.68 -16.80
CA GLY A 311 1.85 -7.61 -18.15
C GLY A 311 0.72 -8.62 -18.39
N LYS A 312 0.16 -9.23 -17.33
CA LYS A 312 -0.98 -10.14 -17.46
C LYS A 312 -2.30 -9.38 -17.62
N GLU A 313 -3.37 -10.15 -17.85
CA GLU A 313 -4.69 -9.57 -18.08
C GLU A 313 -5.33 -9.14 -16.75
N PRO A 314 -5.81 -7.89 -16.63
CA PRO A 314 -6.47 -7.44 -15.42
C PRO A 314 -7.71 -8.28 -15.11
N ILE A 315 -7.93 -8.65 -13.85
CA ILE A 315 -9.08 -9.46 -13.41
C ILE A 315 -10.41 -8.80 -13.81
N ILE A 316 -10.45 -7.47 -13.81
CA ILE A 316 -11.67 -6.73 -14.08
C ILE A 316 -12.05 -6.70 -15.57
N LYS A 317 -11.13 -7.07 -16.48
CA LYS A 317 -11.38 -7.08 -17.93
C LYS A 317 -12.52 -8.02 -18.31
N ALA A 318 -12.80 -9.01 -17.47
CA ALA A 318 -13.96 -9.88 -17.59
C ALA A 318 -15.31 -9.13 -17.57
N TYR A 319 -15.39 -7.92 -17.00
CA TYR A 319 -16.62 -7.16 -16.80
C TYR A 319 -16.71 -5.91 -17.68
N LEU A 320 -15.59 -5.23 -17.90
CA LEU A 320 -15.55 -3.91 -18.54
C LEU A 320 -16.20 -3.89 -19.93
N GLY A 321 -17.05 -2.88 -20.17
CA GLY A 321 -17.70 -2.62 -21.45
C GLY A 321 -18.88 -3.54 -21.80
N LYS A 322 -19.11 -4.61 -21.04
CA LYS A 322 -20.26 -5.52 -21.21
C LYS A 322 -21.54 -4.85 -20.73
N LYS A 323 -22.68 -5.19 -21.34
CA LYS A 323 -23.97 -4.73 -20.80
C LYS A 323 -24.23 -5.45 -19.48
N VAL A 324 -24.79 -4.73 -18.51
CA VAL A 324 -25.03 -5.29 -17.18
C VAL A 324 -25.90 -6.55 -17.21
N ASN A 325 -26.93 -6.59 -18.05
CA ASN A 325 -27.83 -7.75 -18.17
C ASN A 325 -27.12 -9.02 -18.70
N ASP A 326 -25.99 -8.88 -19.39
CA ASP A 326 -25.24 -10.02 -19.94
C ASP A 326 -24.36 -10.70 -18.88
N ILE A 327 -24.13 -10.01 -17.76
CA ILE A 327 -23.26 -10.47 -16.66
C ILE A 327 -23.92 -10.31 -15.30
N LEU A 328 -25.23 -10.14 -15.25
CA LEU A 328 -25.96 -10.08 -13.98
C LEU A 328 -26.15 -11.49 -13.43
N ALA A 329 -25.99 -11.65 -12.12
CA ALA A 329 -26.21 -12.93 -11.45
C ALA A 329 -27.64 -13.46 -11.69
N THR A 330 -27.72 -14.74 -11.97
CA THR A 330 -28.96 -15.51 -12.12
C THR A 330 -29.35 -16.19 -10.81
N GLU A 331 -30.56 -16.74 -10.73
CA GLU A 331 -31.03 -17.53 -9.57
C GLU A 331 -30.10 -18.72 -9.23
N GLU A 332 -29.48 -19.33 -10.25
CA GLU A 332 -28.50 -20.39 -10.06
C GLU A 332 -27.23 -19.87 -9.38
N ASP A 333 -26.75 -18.68 -9.79
CA ASP A 333 -25.59 -18.04 -9.17
C ASP A 333 -25.85 -17.67 -7.70
N TYR A 334 -27.06 -17.18 -7.38
CA TYR A 334 -27.49 -16.94 -6.00
C TYR A 334 -27.55 -18.22 -5.17
N SER A 335 -28.12 -19.29 -5.73
CA SER A 335 -28.23 -20.59 -5.06
C SER A 335 -26.84 -21.15 -4.73
N ARG A 336 -25.91 -21.06 -5.68
CA ARG A 336 -24.52 -21.47 -5.49
C ARG A 336 -23.81 -20.62 -4.43
N LEU A 337 -24.03 -19.31 -4.44
CA LEU A 337 -23.47 -18.40 -3.44
C LEU A 337 -23.99 -18.74 -2.03
N ILE A 338 -25.29 -18.97 -1.88
CA ILE A 338 -25.91 -19.39 -0.62
C ILE A 338 -25.30 -20.71 -0.11
N GLU A 339 -25.09 -21.69 -1.00
CA GLU A 339 -24.46 -22.96 -0.64
C GLU A 339 -23.04 -22.75 -0.09
N ILE A 340 -22.24 -21.92 -0.76
CA ILE A 340 -20.89 -21.56 -0.32
C ILE A 340 -20.93 -20.89 1.06
N LEU A 341 -21.83 -19.92 1.26
CA LEU A 341 -22.01 -19.21 2.53
C LEU A 341 -22.38 -20.17 3.68
N ASN A 342 -23.34 -21.05 3.45
CA ASN A 342 -23.78 -22.05 4.43
C ASN A 342 -22.65 -23.04 4.79
N ASN A 343 -21.89 -23.50 3.80
CA ASN A 343 -20.76 -24.39 4.02
C ASN A 343 -19.66 -23.72 4.86
N ALA A 344 -19.36 -22.46 4.60
CA ALA A 344 -18.39 -21.71 5.40
C ALA A 344 -18.87 -21.47 6.84
N GLU A 345 -20.15 -21.16 7.04
CA GLU A 345 -20.74 -21.03 8.37
C GLU A 345 -20.65 -22.36 9.15
N ARG A 346 -20.95 -23.49 8.48
CA ARG A 346 -20.80 -24.83 9.06
C ARG A 346 -19.35 -25.11 9.48
N ILE A 347 -18.38 -24.77 8.65
CA ILE A 347 -16.95 -24.93 8.97
C ILE A 347 -16.58 -24.07 10.19
N ARG A 348 -17.04 -22.81 10.24
CA ARG A 348 -16.80 -21.90 11.38
C ARG A 348 -17.40 -22.47 12.67
N LYS A 349 -18.61 -23.01 12.61
CA LYS A 349 -19.27 -23.63 13.76
C LYS A 349 -18.49 -24.84 14.27
N ILE A 350 -18.12 -25.78 13.40
CA ILE A 350 -17.31 -26.96 13.75
C ILE A 350 -15.98 -26.52 14.39
N LYS A 351 -15.31 -25.52 13.81
CA LYS A 351 -14.06 -24.97 14.34
C LYS A 351 -14.24 -24.39 15.74
N ASN A 352 -15.29 -23.60 15.95
CA ASN A 352 -15.56 -22.98 17.24
C ASN A 352 -15.90 -24.04 18.30
N GLU A 353 -16.75 -25.02 17.97
CA GLU A 353 -17.08 -26.12 18.90
C GLU A 353 -15.84 -26.94 19.28
N ALA A 354 -15.00 -27.29 18.30
CA ALA A 354 -13.79 -28.07 18.54
C ALA A 354 -12.69 -27.30 19.30
N LEU A 355 -12.65 -25.97 19.19
CA LEU A 355 -11.76 -25.11 20.00
C LEU A 355 -12.16 -25.05 21.47
N HIS A 356 -13.45 -25.25 21.78
CA HIS A 356 -14.00 -25.13 23.14
C HIS A 356 -14.38 -26.47 23.78
N SER A 357 -14.13 -27.60 23.11
CA SER A 357 -14.55 -28.93 23.59
C SER A 357 -13.73 -29.46 24.77
N GLY A 358 -12.56 -28.87 25.07
CA GLY A 358 -11.63 -29.36 26.09
C GLY A 358 -10.94 -30.68 25.75
N ASP A 359 -11.32 -31.35 24.66
CA ASP A 359 -10.71 -32.58 24.16
C ASP A 359 -9.46 -32.26 23.31
N PRO A 360 -8.26 -32.70 23.72
CA PRO A 360 -7.01 -32.45 23.00
C PRO A 360 -7.02 -32.90 21.53
N GLU A 361 -7.70 -34.00 21.20
CA GLU A 361 -7.76 -34.51 19.82
C GLU A 361 -8.71 -33.66 18.96
N GLN A 362 -9.81 -33.15 19.52
CA GLN A 362 -10.68 -32.17 18.86
C GLN A 362 -9.98 -30.82 18.67
N VAL A 363 -9.20 -30.36 19.65
CA VAL A 363 -8.39 -29.13 19.52
C VAL A 363 -7.30 -29.31 18.44
N LYS A 364 -6.68 -30.48 18.37
CA LYS A 364 -5.69 -30.83 17.34
C LYS A 364 -6.33 -30.93 15.95
N LEU A 365 -7.53 -31.50 15.85
CA LEU A 365 -8.33 -31.51 14.62
C LEU A 365 -8.74 -30.09 14.22
N ALA A 366 -9.17 -29.25 15.15
CA ALA A 366 -9.51 -27.85 14.91
C ALA A 366 -8.29 -27.04 14.42
N LYS A 367 -7.10 -27.31 14.98
CA LYS A 367 -5.83 -26.74 14.51
C LYS A 367 -5.46 -27.25 13.12
N LYS A 368 -5.62 -28.55 12.84
CA LYS A 368 -5.36 -29.10 11.49
C LYS A 368 -6.35 -28.57 10.45
N ILE A 369 -7.63 -28.46 10.82
CA ILE A 369 -8.65 -27.78 10.01
C ILE A 369 -8.27 -26.31 9.86
N LYS A 370 -7.80 -25.61 10.90
CA LYS A 370 -7.30 -24.24 10.81
C LYS A 370 -6.13 -24.16 9.84
N ASP A 371 -5.15 -25.05 9.88
CA ASP A 371 -3.98 -24.98 9.02
C ASP A 371 -4.37 -25.27 7.56
N ILE A 372 -5.28 -26.23 7.33
CA ILE A 372 -5.86 -26.51 6.00
C ILE A 372 -6.73 -25.35 5.53
N THR A 373 -7.57 -24.77 6.39
CA THR A 373 -8.45 -23.64 6.05
C THR A 373 -7.74 -22.30 6.11
N THR A 374 -6.54 -22.17 6.64
CA THR A 374 -5.75 -20.93 6.55
C THR A 374 -4.81 -21.00 5.34
N ALA A 375 -4.31 -22.21 5.02
CA ALA A 375 -3.59 -22.48 3.77
C ALA A 375 -4.51 -22.63 2.54
N ALA A 376 -5.82 -22.83 2.71
CA ALA A 376 -6.80 -22.95 1.61
C ALA A 376 -8.00 -21.99 1.71
N ILE A 377 -8.25 -21.31 2.84
CA ILE A 377 -9.43 -20.42 3.09
C ILE A 377 -9.03 -19.25 4.03
N GLY A 378 -7.81 -18.73 3.89
CA GLY A 378 -7.25 -17.73 4.78
C GLY A 378 -7.95 -16.37 4.64
N SER A 379 -8.67 -15.96 5.69
CA SER A 379 -9.20 -14.60 5.98
C SER A 379 -10.25 -13.97 5.06
N THR A 380 -10.47 -14.50 3.87
CA THR A 380 -11.69 -14.28 3.08
C THR A 380 -12.19 -15.64 2.62
N PHE A 381 -13.50 -15.79 2.55
CA PHE A 381 -14.14 -16.87 1.79
C PHE A 381 -13.34 -17.15 0.53
N ASP A 382 -12.59 -18.27 0.46
CA ASP A 382 -11.66 -18.65 -0.62
C ASP A 382 -11.98 -17.90 -1.91
N GLU A 383 -11.42 -16.69 -2.03
CA GLU A 383 -11.81 -15.70 -3.04
C GLU A 383 -11.48 -16.28 -4.39
N ASP A 384 -10.37 -17.00 -4.46
CA ASP A 384 -9.98 -17.85 -5.56
C ASP A 384 -11.02 -18.93 -5.89
N ALA A 385 -11.54 -19.69 -4.92
CA ALA A 385 -12.63 -20.63 -5.22
C ALA A 385 -13.92 -19.92 -5.62
N MET A 386 -14.24 -18.76 -5.04
CA MET A 386 -15.41 -17.97 -5.43
C MET A 386 -15.23 -17.32 -6.79
N GLU A 387 -14.05 -16.84 -7.18
CA GLU A 387 -13.76 -16.19 -8.46
C GLU A 387 -13.56 -17.23 -9.58
N ARG A 388 -12.99 -18.40 -9.24
CA ARG A 388 -12.87 -19.53 -10.18
C ARG A 388 -14.20 -20.26 -10.36
N LYS A 389 -15.12 -20.22 -9.40
CA LYS A 389 -16.40 -20.96 -9.43
C LYS A 389 -17.64 -20.10 -9.62
N SER A 390 -17.70 -18.88 -9.08
CA SER A 390 -18.73 -17.94 -9.51
C SER A 390 -18.38 -17.56 -10.93
N SER A 391 -19.33 -17.82 -11.82
CA SER A 391 -19.39 -17.24 -13.15
C SER A 391 -18.96 -15.77 -13.04
N LYS A 392 -18.22 -15.23 -14.02
CA LYS A 392 -17.77 -13.82 -14.06
C LYS A 392 -18.98 -12.88 -14.16
N VAL A 393 -19.79 -12.83 -13.09
CA VAL A 393 -21.08 -12.16 -12.95
C VAL A 393 -21.03 -11.16 -11.81
N LEU A 394 -21.98 -10.23 -11.83
CA LEU A 394 -22.14 -9.18 -10.86
C LEU A 394 -23.48 -9.31 -10.16
N PHE A 395 -23.50 -8.91 -8.89
CA PHE A 395 -24.67 -8.90 -8.05
C PHE A 395 -25.09 -7.44 -7.80
N PRO A 396 -26.39 -7.10 -7.89
CA PRO A 396 -26.89 -5.84 -7.34
C PRO A 396 -26.55 -5.73 -5.86
N ILE A 397 -26.01 -4.58 -5.43
CA ILE A 397 -25.54 -4.37 -4.06
C ILE A 397 -26.65 -4.65 -3.04
N ASN A 398 -27.90 -4.26 -3.31
CA ASN A 398 -29.03 -4.53 -2.41
C ASN A 398 -29.26 -6.02 -2.15
N MET A 399 -29.11 -6.85 -3.20
CA MET A 399 -29.38 -8.29 -3.11
C MET A 399 -28.27 -8.98 -2.33
N ILE A 400 -27.01 -8.68 -2.65
CA ILE A 400 -25.87 -9.27 -1.95
C ILE A 400 -25.75 -8.74 -0.52
N ALA A 401 -26.09 -7.48 -0.26
CA ALA A 401 -26.12 -6.92 1.09
C ALA A 401 -27.07 -7.67 2.01
N ASN A 402 -28.28 -7.99 1.53
CA ASN A 402 -29.23 -8.79 2.27
C ASN A 402 -28.69 -10.20 2.55
N LEU A 403 -28.08 -10.82 1.54
CA LEU A 403 -27.50 -12.16 1.66
C LEU A 403 -26.36 -12.22 2.69
N TYR A 404 -25.47 -11.22 2.70
CA TYR A 404 -24.37 -11.09 3.66
C TYR A 404 -24.80 -10.47 4.99
N LYS A 405 -26.07 -10.05 5.13
CA LYS A 405 -26.61 -9.33 6.29
C LYS A 405 -25.76 -8.11 6.66
N LEU A 406 -25.37 -7.33 5.66
CA LEU A 406 -24.60 -6.11 5.86
C LEU A 406 -25.44 -5.07 6.60
N ASN A 407 -24.81 -4.28 7.47
CA ASN A 407 -25.48 -3.16 8.13
C ASN A 407 -25.76 -2.02 7.13
N PRO A 408 -26.76 -1.15 7.38
CA PRO A 408 -27.15 -0.08 6.45
C PRO A 408 -25.99 0.84 6.04
N ASP A 409 -25.14 1.25 6.99
CA ASP A 409 -24.01 2.15 6.72
C ASP A 409 -23.05 1.54 5.70
N THR A 410 -22.74 0.25 5.83
CA THR A 410 -21.90 -0.49 4.87
C THR A 410 -22.55 -0.56 3.50
N VAL A 411 -23.88 -0.74 3.44
CA VAL A 411 -24.61 -0.77 2.17
C VAL A 411 -24.58 0.59 1.48
N ASP A 412 -24.74 1.66 2.24
CA ASP A 412 -24.69 3.02 1.72
C ASP A 412 -23.27 3.37 1.21
N ASP A 413 -22.23 2.94 1.93
CA ASP A 413 -20.84 3.06 1.49
C ASP A 413 -20.56 2.31 0.19
N LEU A 414 -21.04 1.06 0.07
CA LEU A 414 -20.92 0.29 -1.16
C LEU A 414 -21.65 0.98 -2.33
N LYS A 415 -22.87 1.48 -2.09
CA LYS A 415 -23.67 2.20 -3.08
C LYS A 415 -23.06 3.53 -3.51
N ALA A 416 -22.35 4.20 -2.61
CA ALA A 416 -21.62 5.43 -2.94
C ALA A 416 -20.53 5.21 -4.00
N ASN A 417 -20.13 3.96 -4.24
CA ASN A 417 -19.09 3.55 -5.19
C ASN A 417 -19.63 2.80 -6.42
N GLY A 418 -20.90 2.41 -6.44
CA GLY A 418 -21.51 1.77 -7.62
C GLY A 418 -22.84 1.11 -7.31
N ASN A 419 -23.36 0.34 -8.26
CA ASN A 419 -24.64 -0.37 -8.12
C ASN A 419 -24.49 -1.89 -8.13
N TYR A 420 -23.34 -2.37 -8.57
CA TYR A 420 -23.04 -3.77 -8.82
C TYR A 420 -21.71 -4.14 -8.18
N VAL A 421 -21.59 -5.38 -7.73
CA VAL A 421 -20.38 -5.84 -7.06
C VAL A 421 -20.13 -7.32 -7.38
N ASN A 422 -18.86 -7.73 -7.38
CA ASN A 422 -18.52 -9.14 -7.45
C ASN A 422 -18.86 -9.86 -6.12
N ALA A 423 -18.84 -11.19 -6.14
CA ALA A 423 -19.26 -11.98 -4.98
C ALA A 423 -18.40 -11.75 -3.72
N SER A 424 -17.12 -11.39 -3.87
CA SER A 424 -16.23 -11.09 -2.73
C SER A 424 -16.42 -9.69 -2.13
N LEU A 425 -17.30 -8.86 -2.70
CA LEU A 425 -17.51 -7.46 -2.32
C LEU A 425 -16.31 -6.53 -2.54
N GLN A 426 -15.29 -6.99 -3.26
CA GLN A 426 -14.04 -6.24 -3.48
C GLN A 426 -14.14 -5.27 -4.67
N LEU A 427 -14.78 -5.71 -5.76
CA LEU A 427 -14.86 -4.97 -7.01
C LEU A 427 -16.26 -4.41 -7.20
N ILE A 428 -16.39 -3.10 -7.02
CA ILE A 428 -17.65 -2.37 -7.16
C ILE A 428 -17.67 -1.66 -8.51
N PHE A 429 -18.75 -1.86 -9.26
CA PHE A 429 -18.90 -1.40 -10.63
C PHE A 429 -20.09 -0.44 -10.79
N LYS A 430 -19.96 0.43 -11.78
CA LYS A 430 -20.98 1.38 -12.22
C LYS A 430 -21.45 1.02 -13.64
N THR A 431 -22.57 1.60 -14.04
CA THR A 431 -23.07 1.53 -15.41
C THR A 431 -23.05 2.90 -16.07
N ASP A 432 -22.64 2.96 -17.33
CA ASP A 432 -22.78 4.17 -18.14
C ASP A 432 -24.24 4.36 -18.61
N LYS A 433 -24.50 5.44 -19.36
CA LYS A 433 -25.84 5.72 -19.91
C LYS A 433 -26.36 4.64 -20.88
N ALA A 434 -25.47 3.82 -21.44
CA ALA A 434 -25.81 2.71 -22.32
C ALA A 434 -25.98 1.38 -21.55
N GLY A 435 -25.88 1.41 -20.21
CA GLY A 435 -25.96 0.23 -19.36
C GLY A 435 -24.71 -0.66 -19.41
N LYS A 436 -23.57 -0.14 -19.88
CA LYS A 436 -22.30 -0.87 -19.91
C LYS A 436 -21.53 -0.69 -18.62
N ILE A 437 -20.89 -1.77 -18.17
CA ILE A 437 -20.11 -1.81 -16.94
C ILE A 437 -18.78 -1.05 -17.11
N TYR A 438 -18.46 -0.23 -16.12
CA TYR A 438 -17.13 0.35 -15.95
C TYR A 438 -16.71 0.36 -14.47
N TYR A 439 -15.42 0.52 -14.25
CA TYR A 439 -14.79 0.54 -12.92
C TYR A 439 -14.23 1.94 -12.65
N ASP A 440 -14.62 2.54 -11.54
CA ASP A 440 -14.25 3.89 -11.11
C ASP A 440 -14.35 4.02 -9.58
N PRO A 441 -13.42 3.37 -8.85
CA PRO A 441 -13.45 3.28 -7.38
C PRO A 441 -13.08 4.58 -6.65
N ASP A 442 -12.30 5.47 -7.26
CA ASP A 442 -12.01 6.79 -6.68
C ASP A 442 -13.04 7.87 -7.07
N ASN A 443 -14.06 7.48 -7.83
CA ASN A 443 -15.16 8.32 -8.31
C ASN A 443 -14.78 9.50 -9.23
N SER A 444 -13.53 9.56 -9.72
CA SER A 444 -13.02 10.55 -10.68
C SER A 444 -13.78 10.62 -12.01
N GLY A 445 -14.62 9.62 -12.30
CA GLY A 445 -15.25 9.45 -13.62
C GLY A 445 -14.26 8.91 -14.66
N ARG A 446 -13.07 8.50 -14.24
CA ARG A 446 -12.00 8.01 -15.09
C ARG A 446 -11.99 6.48 -15.04
N PRO A 447 -12.03 5.77 -16.18
CA PRO A 447 -12.01 4.30 -16.16
C PRO A 447 -10.72 3.77 -15.53
N ALA A 448 -10.86 2.87 -14.56
CA ALA A 448 -9.75 2.22 -13.90
C ALA A 448 -9.61 0.76 -14.37
N ILE A 449 -8.39 0.22 -14.28
CA ILE A 449 -8.09 -1.22 -14.37
C ILE A 449 -7.74 -1.83 -13.01
N ASN A 450 -7.27 -0.99 -12.08
CA ASN A 450 -7.03 -1.35 -10.69
C ASN A 450 -7.18 -0.10 -9.81
N ARG A 451 -7.08 -0.26 -8.49
CA ARG A 451 -7.11 0.83 -7.52
C ARG A 451 -5.99 0.76 -6.52
N LEU A 452 -5.53 1.93 -6.08
CA LEU A 452 -4.78 2.08 -4.84
C LEU A 452 -5.67 2.71 -3.79
N ILE A 453 -5.60 2.19 -2.56
CA ILE A 453 -6.33 2.75 -1.42
C ILE A 453 -5.44 2.73 -0.19
N GLY A 454 -5.33 3.89 0.46
CA GLY A 454 -4.68 4.00 1.76
C GLY A 454 -4.24 5.42 2.08
N SER A 455 -4.18 5.73 3.38
CA SER A 455 -3.56 6.96 3.89
C SER A 455 -2.06 7.06 3.57
N SER A 456 -1.41 5.95 3.18
CA SER A 456 -0.07 5.99 2.61
C SER A 456 -0.01 6.61 1.21
N GLY A 457 -1.12 6.66 0.46
CA GLY A 457 -1.24 7.38 -0.80
C GLY A 457 -1.58 8.87 -0.65
N SER A 458 -2.15 9.28 0.49
CA SER A 458 -2.50 10.68 0.75
C SER A 458 -1.32 11.53 1.23
N VAL A 459 -0.40 10.94 2.01
CA VAL A 459 0.83 11.60 2.46
C VAL A 459 1.71 12.10 1.28
N PRO A 460 2.01 11.29 0.24
CA PRO A 460 2.70 11.74 -0.96
C PRO A 460 2.16 13.02 -1.59
N LYS A 461 0.83 13.10 -1.74
CA LYS A 461 0.16 14.26 -2.33
C LYS A 461 0.30 15.49 -1.42
N ALA A 462 0.14 15.32 -0.11
CA ALA A 462 0.36 16.38 0.88
C ALA A 462 1.76 17.01 0.73
N ILE A 463 2.78 16.16 0.71
CA ILE A 463 4.18 16.56 0.56
C ILE A 463 4.40 17.31 -0.76
N ALA A 464 3.93 16.74 -1.87
CA ALA A 464 4.10 17.33 -3.19
C ALA A 464 3.45 18.72 -3.29
N MET A 465 2.24 18.88 -2.74
CA MET A 465 1.53 20.16 -2.73
C MET A 465 2.25 21.23 -1.89
N ASP A 466 2.78 20.86 -0.72
CA ASP A 466 3.47 21.80 0.16
C ASP A 466 4.80 22.26 -0.43
N ILE A 467 5.58 21.33 -1.01
CA ILE A 467 6.83 21.65 -1.71
C ILE A 467 6.56 22.56 -2.92
N LYS A 468 5.51 22.26 -3.71
CA LYS A 468 5.11 23.08 -4.85
C LYS A 468 4.76 24.50 -4.40
N LYS A 469 4.03 24.65 -3.29
CA LYS A 469 3.64 25.95 -2.70
C LYS A 469 4.82 26.73 -2.12
N GLU A 470 5.80 26.07 -1.49
CA GLU A 470 7.03 26.73 -1.01
C GLU A 470 7.84 27.28 -2.20
N ASN A 471 7.97 26.49 -3.26
CA ASN A 471 8.76 26.87 -4.43
C ASN A 471 8.08 27.91 -5.32
N SER A 472 6.76 28.07 -5.27
CA SER A 472 6.06 29.14 -6.01
C SER A 472 6.15 30.52 -5.35
N LYS A 473 6.69 30.61 -4.13
CA LYS A 473 6.88 31.88 -3.41
C LYS A 473 8.27 32.49 -3.62
N LYS A 474 9.19 31.74 -4.22
CA LYS A 474 10.52 32.20 -4.64
C LYS A 474 10.45 32.63 -6.08
#